data_AF-A0A3A9Z690-F1
#
_entry.id   AF-A0A3A9Z690-F1
#
_cell.length_a   1.000
_cell.length_b   1.000
_cell.length_c   1.000
_cell.angle_alpha   90.00
_cell.angle_beta   90.00
_cell.angle_gamma   90.00
#
_symmetry.space_group_name_H-M   'P 1'
#
loop_
_entity.id
_entity.type
_entity.pdbx_description
1 polymer ?
#
loop_
_entity_poly.entity_id
_entity_poly.type
_entity_poly.pdbx_seq_one_letter_code
_entity_poly.pdbx_strand_id
1 'polypeptide(L)'
;MSLVRTADATAAADSPAAPSRLVVLPPLGDPTLAPALAAGEELLDAAGAFVGRLADPAGLAGEAARLDRPGGPAAQGRAERALFLRACADALAEAELPDPTALRAVGMALRLRSAGDPEITAALDDLWLRHGSTQRGADVLRAAAGSALFAPEVAAAARAVAAAGAAEVVVDSDRQLPFAFALAAAAPPATLTLTGRFVARHHAALARLDAPGRARLSPRARRLLLGGCGGPGNADPVVWVTRAAECPARGPWAGWLDAESVARLPAGATARCAGLVVTVAGLRTWGRAVGERGHPVDLAAVVPPLAARVPVAVEVLVGAPGVPAVEYERLVAEEVRAPVRLAGFRPFRLPLPGTPHAWAVPPRPAAELPDLARWLPYDDETDDTGAPDEPAAPAAAAESAGPGGQAGPGSPGPGGPGGYAWRQRLIGELLAGRAAGLDLFPGRVAAAVTQPSRWPRVHGSWCWDPAARAVGTEHLAPDGGPPGRFLVSLRGGGITRLSGHTAAVVDRLRHGGARASALLGRLAPARREELLRQLGRVRAVRSGGEAA
;
A
#
# COMPACT_ATOMS: atom_id res chain seq x y z
N MET A 1 -0.43 -10.68 -17.24
CA MET A 1 -0.24 -9.25 -17.57
C MET A 1 0.66 -9.14 -18.79
N SER A 2 0.06 -8.99 -19.98
CA SER A 2 0.80 -8.55 -21.18
C SER A 2 0.38 -7.09 -21.38
N LEU A 3 1.24 -6.16 -20.93
CA LEU A 3 1.04 -4.76 -21.24
C LEU A 3 1.35 -4.58 -22.74
N VAL A 4 0.31 -4.22 -23.47
CA VAL A 4 0.29 -4.02 -24.91
C VAL A 4 1.36 -3.01 -25.31
N ARG A 5 2.23 -3.43 -26.24
CA ARG A 5 3.11 -2.56 -27.03
C ARG A 5 2.27 -1.48 -27.70
N THR A 6 2.50 -0.22 -27.39
CA THR A 6 2.04 0.91 -28.20
C THR A 6 3.21 1.38 -29.07
N ALA A 7 3.19 0.97 -30.33
CA ALA A 7 4.00 1.56 -31.39
C ALA A 7 3.04 2.01 -32.48
N ASP A 8 2.82 3.33 -32.58
CA ASP A 8 2.31 3.93 -33.81
C ASP A 8 3.46 3.96 -34.81
N ALA A 9 3.38 3.06 -35.79
CA ALA A 9 4.32 2.94 -36.89
C ALA A 9 3.77 3.68 -38.12
N THR A 10 4.38 4.81 -38.47
CA THR A 10 4.42 5.29 -39.86
C THR A 10 5.78 4.93 -40.44
N ALA A 11 5.75 4.11 -41.49
CA ALA A 11 6.89 3.46 -42.11
C ALA A 11 7.95 4.42 -42.67
N ALA A 12 9.22 4.15 -42.37
CA ALA A 12 10.38 4.52 -43.16
C ALA A 12 11.50 3.48 -42.94
N ALA A 13 12.25 3.21 -44.00
CA ALA A 13 13.04 2.00 -44.25
C ALA A 13 14.26 1.76 -43.33
N ASP A 14 14.56 0.47 -43.14
CA ASP A 14 15.86 -0.20 -42.90
C ASP A 14 17.05 0.70 -42.55
N SER A 15 17.01 1.31 -41.36
CA SER A 15 18.23 1.61 -40.61
C SER A 15 18.47 0.48 -39.60
N PRO A 16 19.73 0.06 -39.36
CA PRO A 16 20.02 -0.89 -38.29
C PRO A 16 19.42 -0.33 -37.00
N ALA A 17 18.48 -1.07 -36.41
CA ALA A 17 17.74 -0.63 -35.24
C ALA A 17 18.75 -0.16 -34.20
N ALA A 18 18.68 1.13 -33.84
CA ALA A 18 19.52 1.67 -32.78
C ALA A 18 19.37 0.76 -31.55
N PRO A 19 20.47 0.44 -30.83
CA PRO A 19 20.40 -0.48 -29.71
C PRO A 19 19.32 -0.02 -28.73
N SER A 20 18.37 -0.90 -28.44
CA SER A 20 17.26 -0.59 -27.53
C SER A 20 17.83 -0.32 -26.14
N ARG A 21 17.50 0.85 -25.58
CA ARG A 21 17.92 1.20 -24.23
C ARG A 21 16.94 0.56 -23.25
N LEU A 22 17.43 -0.32 -22.39
CA LEU A 22 16.62 -1.01 -21.40
C LEU A 22 16.31 -0.11 -20.20
N VAL A 23 15.04 -0.04 -19.81
CA VAL A 23 14.56 0.62 -18.59
C VAL A 23 14.00 -0.46 -17.66
N VAL A 24 14.55 -0.58 -16.47
CA VAL A 24 14.14 -1.56 -15.46
C VAL A 24 13.26 -0.88 -14.42
N LEU A 25 12.04 -1.39 -14.24
CA LEU A 25 11.15 -1.01 -13.15
C LEU A 25 11.30 -2.02 -12.00
N PRO A 26 11.96 -1.67 -10.90
CA PRO A 26 12.25 -2.60 -9.81
C PRO A 26 10.99 -2.95 -8.98
N PRO A 27 10.93 -4.15 -8.39
CA PRO A 27 9.88 -4.57 -7.47
C PRO A 27 9.60 -3.61 -6.33
N LEU A 28 8.42 -3.78 -5.73
CA LEU A 28 7.94 -2.96 -4.62
C LEU A 28 7.82 -1.48 -5.01
N GLY A 29 7.61 -1.18 -6.30
CA GLY A 29 6.99 0.06 -6.75
C GLY A 29 5.47 0.00 -6.59
N ASP A 30 4.79 1.04 -7.05
CA ASP A 30 3.34 0.97 -7.25
C ASP A 30 3.07 0.13 -8.52
N PRO A 31 2.38 -1.02 -8.43
CA PRO A 31 2.18 -1.91 -9.58
C PRO A 31 1.22 -1.34 -10.63
N THR A 32 0.64 -0.18 -10.35
CA THR A 32 -0.27 0.52 -11.26
C THR A 32 0.40 1.69 -11.97
N LEU A 33 1.69 1.93 -11.69
CA LEU A 33 2.49 2.96 -12.35
C LEU A 33 3.57 2.34 -13.23
N ALA A 34 3.78 2.95 -14.39
CA ALA A 34 4.89 2.63 -15.28
C ALA A 34 5.66 3.92 -15.65
N PRO A 35 6.98 3.86 -15.87
CA PRO A 35 7.72 5.00 -16.39
C PRO A 35 7.31 5.30 -17.84
N ALA A 36 7.21 6.58 -18.18
CA ALA A 36 7.12 6.99 -19.58
C ALA A 36 8.43 6.63 -20.30
N LEU A 37 8.28 5.95 -21.44
CA LEU A 37 9.40 5.53 -22.30
C LEU A 37 9.57 6.51 -23.46
N ALA A 38 10.81 6.77 -23.84
CA ALA A 38 11.16 7.43 -25.07
C ALA A 38 11.16 6.42 -26.24
N ALA A 39 11.14 6.93 -27.47
CA ALA A 39 11.30 6.09 -28.66
C ALA A 39 12.63 5.31 -28.58
N GLY A 40 12.58 4.00 -28.85
CA GLY A 40 13.74 3.11 -28.76
C GLY A 40 14.07 2.61 -27.35
N GLU A 41 13.27 2.96 -26.33
CA GLU A 41 13.40 2.37 -25.00
C GLU A 41 12.49 1.15 -24.83
N GLU A 42 12.96 0.15 -24.08
CA GLU A 42 12.20 -1.05 -23.73
C GLU A 42 12.07 -1.17 -22.21
N LEU A 43 10.87 -1.48 -21.73
CA LEU A 43 10.61 -1.67 -20.30
C LEU A 43 10.78 -3.14 -19.91
N LEU A 44 11.70 -3.41 -18.99
CA LEU A 44 11.72 -4.61 -18.18
C LEU A 44 10.95 -4.35 -16.87
N ASP A 45 9.71 -4.83 -16.82
CA ASP A 45 8.84 -4.68 -15.66
C ASP A 45 9.09 -5.78 -14.61
N ALA A 46 10.18 -5.64 -13.85
CA ALA A 46 10.48 -6.57 -12.75
C ALA A 46 9.44 -6.46 -11.61
N ALA A 47 8.78 -5.30 -11.45
CA ALA A 47 7.70 -5.14 -10.48
C ALA A 47 6.48 -5.98 -10.82
N GLY A 48 6.00 -5.92 -12.06
CA GLY A 48 4.91 -6.75 -12.56
C GLY A 48 5.25 -8.25 -12.50
N ALA A 49 6.48 -8.63 -12.85
CA ALA A 49 6.93 -10.03 -12.73
C ALA A 49 6.94 -10.53 -11.28
N PHE A 50 7.45 -9.71 -10.36
CA PHE A 50 7.47 -10.01 -8.93
C PHE A 50 6.08 -10.19 -8.34
N VAL A 51 5.18 -9.24 -8.62
CA VAL A 51 3.77 -9.32 -8.20
C VAL A 51 3.10 -10.52 -8.83
N GLY A 52 3.29 -10.75 -10.13
CA GLY A 52 2.73 -11.90 -10.84
C GLY A 52 3.14 -13.24 -10.25
N ARG A 53 4.41 -13.40 -9.85
CA ARG A 53 4.89 -14.62 -9.17
C ARG A 53 4.32 -14.77 -7.77
N LEU A 54 4.38 -13.71 -6.96
CA LEU A 54 3.97 -13.78 -5.56
C LEU A 54 2.46 -13.81 -5.38
N ALA A 55 1.70 -13.26 -6.32
CA ALA A 55 0.24 -13.25 -6.30
C ALA A 55 -0.39 -14.21 -7.33
N ASP A 56 0.37 -15.17 -7.87
CA ASP A 56 -0.18 -16.19 -8.77
C ASP A 56 -1.27 -17.03 -8.06
N PRO A 57 -2.54 -17.03 -8.52
CA PRO A 57 -3.62 -17.75 -7.85
C PRO A 57 -3.35 -19.24 -7.69
N ALA A 58 -2.79 -19.89 -8.71
CA ALA A 58 -2.49 -21.32 -8.67
C ALA A 58 -1.40 -21.64 -7.64
N GLY A 59 -0.31 -20.85 -7.64
CA GLY A 59 0.76 -20.96 -6.67
C GLY A 59 0.29 -20.70 -5.24
N LEU A 60 -0.62 -19.74 -5.02
CA LEU A 60 -1.20 -19.45 -3.70
C LEU A 60 -2.06 -20.62 -3.20
N ALA A 61 -2.92 -21.17 -4.04
CA ALA A 61 -3.73 -22.34 -3.71
C ALA A 61 -2.86 -23.56 -3.39
N GLY A 62 -1.80 -23.81 -4.19
CA GLY A 62 -0.85 -24.89 -3.95
C GLY A 62 -0.06 -24.73 -2.65
N GLU A 63 0.31 -23.51 -2.27
CA GLU A 63 0.95 -23.24 -0.98
C GLU A 63 -0.01 -23.44 0.20
N ALA A 64 -1.26 -23.02 0.06
CA ALA A 64 -2.27 -23.24 1.08
C ALA A 64 -2.49 -24.74 1.35
N ALA A 65 -2.60 -25.55 0.30
CA ALA A 65 -2.73 -27.00 0.41
C ALA A 65 -1.52 -27.66 1.10
N ARG A 66 -0.30 -27.11 0.92
CA ARG A 66 0.89 -27.60 1.63
C ARG A 66 0.90 -27.24 3.11
N LEU A 67 0.28 -26.13 3.51
CA LEU A 67 0.23 -25.66 4.89
C LEU A 67 -0.91 -26.31 5.69
N ASP A 68 -2.01 -26.63 5.01
CA ASP A 68 -3.12 -27.40 5.54
C ASP A 68 -2.68 -28.86 5.72
N ARG A 69 -2.10 -29.17 6.87
CA ARG A 69 -1.58 -30.50 7.23
C ARG A 69 -1.91 -30.81 8.69
N PRO A 70 -2.04 -32.10 9.05
CA PRO A 70 -2.36 -32.49 10.43
C PRO A 70 -1.22 -32.17 11.43
N GLY A 71 -1.59 -31.64 12.60
CA GLY A 71 -0.78 -31.66 13.83
C GLY A 71 0.46 -30.75 13.93
N GLY A 72 1.07 -30.73 15.12
CA GLY A 72 2.35 -30.07 15.44
C GLY A 72 2.23 -28.70 16.14
N PRO A 73 3.32 -28.19 16.76
CA PRO A 73 3.29 -27.00 17.62
C PRO A 73 2.84 -25.71 16.91
N ALA A 74 3.04 -25.62 15.59
CA ALA A 74 2.68 -24.47 14.77
C ALA A 74 1.44 -24.71 13.88
N ALA A 75 0.62 -25.72 14.17
CA ALA A 75 -0.50 -26.12 13.30
C ALA A 75 -1.54 -25.00 13.12
N GLN A 76 -1.85 -24.28 14.19
CA GLN A 76 -2.85 -23.21 14.18
C GLN A 76 -2.43 -22.05 13.25
N GLY A 77 -1.22 -21.51 13.41
CA GLY A 77 -0.71 -20.44 12.55
C GLY A 77 -0.56 -20.86 11.07
N ARG A 78 -0.25 -22.14 10.82
CA ARG A 78 -0.25 -22.69 9.44
C ARG A 78 -1.66 -22.77 8.85
N ALA A 79 -2.66 -23.20 9.62
CA ALA A 79 -4.05 -23.25 9.18
C ALA A 79 -4.59 -21.85 8.88
N GLU A 80 -4.27 -20.88 9.73
CA GLU A 80 -4.62 -19.47 9.52
C GLU A 80 -4.02 -18.93 8.21
N ARG A 81 -2.72 -19.13 8.01
CA ARG A 81 -2.02 -18.75 6.78
C ARG A 81 -2.61 -19.46 5.55
N ALA A 82 -2.95 -20.74 5.65
CA ALA A 82 -3.57 -21.48 4.56
C ALA A 82 -4.92 -20.87 4.15
N LEU A 83 -5.75 -20.46 5.12
CA LEU A 83 -7.03 -19.80 4.85
C LEU A 83 -6.85 -18.46 4.13
N PHE A 84 -5.92 -17.61 4.56
CA PHE A 84 -5.64 -16.37 3.86
C PHE A 84 -5.10 -16.59 2.44
N LEU A 85 -4.21 -17.57 2.24
CA LEU A 85 -3.72 -17.91 0.90
C LEU A 85 -4.84 -18.39 -0.03
N ARG A 86 -5.76 -19.24 0.47
CA ARG A 86 -6.97 -19.66 -0.29
C ARG A 86 -7.85 -18.44 -0.63
N ALA A 87 -8.05 -17.54 0.33
CA ALA A 87 -8.85 -16.34 0.12
C ALA A 87 -8.20 -15.40 -0.93
N CYS A 88 -6.88 -15.21 -0.89
CA CYS A 88 -6.17 -14.45 -1.91
C CYS A 88 -6.28 -15.10 -3.30
N ALA A 89 -6.10 -16.42 -3.39
CA ALA A 89 -6.21 -17.16 -4.66
C ALA A 89 -7.62 -16.99 -5.29
N ASP A 90 -8.67 -17.16 -4.48
CA ASP A 90 -10.06 -16.99 -4.91
C ASP A 90 -10.36 -15.54 -5.32
N ALA A 91 -9.84 -14.55 -4.57
CA ALA A 91 -9.99 -13.13 -4.93
C ALA A 91 -9.28 -12.76 -6.25
N LEU A 92 -8.08 -13.28 -6.48
CA LEU A 92 -7.28 -12.98 -7.67
C LEU A 92 -7.71 -13.78 -8.91
N ALA A 93 -8.46 -14.87 -8.73
CA ALA A 93 -9.11 -15.57 -9.84
C ALA A 93 -10.32 -14.81 -10.39
N GLU A 94 -10.94 -13.94 -9.60
CA GLU A 94 -12.15 -13.20 -9.96
C GLU A 94 -11.91 -11.73 -10.34
N ALA A 95 -10.80 -11.15 -9.88
CA ALA A 95 -10.53 -9.73 -10.01
C ALA A 95 -9.14 -9.47 -10.60
N GLU A 96 -9.10 -8.58 -11.59
CA GLU A 96 -7.85 -8.13 -12.22
C GLU A 96 -7.43 -6.77 -11.65
N LEU A 97 -6.11 -6.51 -11.62
CA LEU A 97 -5.61 -5.19 -11.29
C LEU A 97 -6.11 -4.15 -12.32
N PRO A 98 -6.47 -2.93 -11.91
CA PRO A 98 -6.27 -2.34 -10.58
C PRO A 98 -7.47 -2.47 -9.60
N ASP A 99 -8.27 -3.54 -9.67
CA ASP A 99 -9.39 -3.74 -8.76
C ASP A 99 -8.96 -3.69 -7.27
N PRO A 100 -9.71 -2.99 -6.37
CA PRO A 100 -9.34 -2.88 -4.96
C PRO A 100 -9.30 -4.22 -4.21
N THR A 101 -10.15 -5.18 -4.57
CA THR A 101 -10.08 -6.54 -4.02
C THR A 101 -8.81 -7.23 -4.48
N ALA A 102 -8.48 -7.14 -5.77
CA ALA A 102 -7.22 -7.69 -6.30
C ALA A 102 -6.02 -7.07 -5.59
N LEU A 103 -5.99 -5.75 -5.41
CA LEU A 103 -4.92 -5.05 -4.68
C LEU A 103 -4.83 -5.53 -3.22
N ARG A 104 -5.95 -5.68 -2.50
CA ARG A 104 -5.96 -6.24 -1.12
C ARG A 104 -5.38 -7.66 -1.10
N ALA A 105 -5.77 -8.49 -2.06
CA ALA A 105 -5.27 -9.87 -2.18
C ALA A 105 -3.76 -9.91 -2.50
N VAL A 106 -3.27 -9.05 -3.41
CA VAL A 106 -1.83 -8.89 -3.67
C VAL A 106 -1.09 -8.47 -2.41
N GLY A 107 -1.57 -7.45 -1.70
CA GLY A 107 -0.92 -6.99 -0.46
C GLY A 107 -0.84 -8.07 0.61
N MET A 108 -1.92 -8.83 0.81
CA MET A 108 -1.92 -9.97 1.73
C MET A 108 -0.98 -11.09 1.24
N ALA A 109 -0.98 -11.43 -0.04
CA ALA A 109 -0.08 -12.44 -0.61
C ALA A 109 1.40 -12.07 -0.43
N LEU A 110 1.77 -10.81 -0.70
CA LEU A 110 3.12 -10.28 -0.47
C LEU A 110 3.53 -10.42 0.99
N ARG A 111 2.65 -10.04 1.93
CA ARG A 111 2.91 -10.17 3.37
C ARG A 111 3.14 -11.62 3.78
N LEU A 112 2.26 -12.54 3.37
CA LEU A 112 2.35 -13.95 3.75
C LEU A 112 3.60 -14.61 3.16
N ARG A 113 3.97 -14.29 1.92
CA ARG A 113 5.12 -14.90 1.25
C ARG A 113 6.46 -14.30 1.65
N SER A 114 6.50 -13.01 1.97
CA SER A 114 7.72 -12.38 2.52
C SER A 114 7.96 -12.73 3.99
N ALA A 115 6.96 -13.24 4.72
CA ALA A 115 7.12 -13.63 6.12
C ALA A 115 8.21 -14.70 6.36
N GLY A 116 8.67 -15.41 5.32
CA GLY A 116 9.78 -16.36 5.40
C GLY A 116 11.14 -15.80 4.99
N ASP A 117 11.21 -14.58 4.44
CA ASP A 117 12.49 -13.97 4.06
C ASP A 117 13.23 -13.43 5.29
N PRO A 118 14.55 -13.66 5.44
CA PRO A 118 15.30 -13.31 6.64
C PRO A 118 15.64 -11.82 6.75
N GLU A 119 15.56 -11.06 5.66
CA GLU A 119 15.98 -9.65 5.64
C GLU A 119 14.81 -8.70 5.50
N ILE A 120 13.74 -9.12 4.82
CA ILE A 120 12.68 -8.23 4.34
C ILE A 120 11.30 -8.79 4.68
N THR A 121 10.41 -7.90 5.14
CA THR A 121 8.96 -8.09 5.09
C THR A 121 8.38 -7.11 4.08
N ALA A 122 7.61 -7.59 3.12
CA ALA A 122 7.03 -6.79 2.05
C ALA A 122 5.52 -6.62 2.22
N ALA A 123 5.04 -5.42 1.94
CA ALA A 123 3.64 -5.11 1.69
C ALA A 123 3.49 -4.56 0.26
N LEU A 124 2.25 -4.26 -0.13
CA LEU A 124 1.96 -3.71 -1.46
C LEU A 124 2.60 -2.34 -1.68
N ASP A 125 2.59 -1.50 -0.66
CA ASP A 125 3.06 -0.12 -0.72
C ASP A 125 4.28 0.17 0.16
N ASP A 126 4.77 -0.82 0.90
CA ASP A 126 5.84 -0.65 1.87
C ASP A 126 6.76 -1.88 1.97
N LEU A 127 7.91 -1.67 2.60
CA LEU A 127 8.89 -2.70 2.92
C LEU A 127 9.53 -2.37 4.27
N TRP A 128 9.62 -3.38 5.13
CA TRP A 128 10.36 -3.30 6.38
C TRP A 128 11.58 -4.21 6.31
N LEU A 129 12.73 -3.67 6.71
CA LEU A 129 13.88 -4.50 7.00
C LEU A 129 13.63 -5.19 8.34
N ARG A 130 13.98 -6.48 8.44
CA ARG A 130 13.95 -7.20 9.72
C ARG A 130 14.98 -6.69 10.70
N HIS A 131 16.07 -6.14 10.16
CA HIS A 131 17.16 -5.56 10.91
C HIS A 131 17.44 -4.18 10.32
N GLY A 132 17.56 -3.18 11.20
CA GLY A 132 17.90 -1.81 10.81
C GLY A 132 16.80 -1.08 10.04
N SER A 133 17.20 -0.10 9.21
CA SER A 133 16.26 0.83 8.56
C SER A 133 16.65 1.11 7.11
N THR A 134 15.65 1.37 6.25
CA THR A 134 15.90 1.84 4.87
C THR A 134 16.46 3.28 4.84
N GLN A 135 16.58 3.94 6.00
CA GLN A 135 17.28 5.21 6.13
C GLN A 135 18.79 5.04 6.28
N ARG A 136 19.31 3.82 6.46
CA ARG A 136 20.74 3.52 6.56
C ARG A 136 21.19 2.70 5.36
N GLY A 137 22.11 3.22 4.56
CA GLY A 137 22.61 2.55 3.36
C GLY A 137 23.19 1.16 3.65
N ALA A 138 23.94 1.00 4.75
CA ALA A 138 24.51 -0.28 5.17
C ALA A 138 23.43 -1.37 5.43
N ASP A 139 22.31 -1.01 6.04
CA ASP A 139 21.21 -1.96 6.30
C ASP A 139 20.53 -2.39 5.01
N VAL A 140 20.34 -1.45 4.07
CA VAL A 140 19.80 -1.74 2.75
C VAL A 140 20.72 -2.66 1.95
N LEU A 141 22.05 -2.48 2.06
CA LEU A 141 23.04 -3.35 1.43
C LEU A 141 23.04 -4.76 2.01
N ARG A 142 22.95 -4.88 3.34
CA ARG A 142 22.76 -6.19 3.99
C ARG A 142 21.51 -6.89 3.45
N ALA A 143 20.38 -6.17 3.42
CA ALA A 143 19.12 -6.72 2.93
C ALA A 143 19.17 -7.12 1.45
N ALA A 144 19.85 -6.33 0.62
CA ALA A 144 20.08 -6.65 -0.79
C ALA A 144 20.88 -7.96 -0.97
N ALA A 145 21.87 -8.21 -0.10
CA ALA A 145 22.71 -9.40 -0.17
C ALA A 145 22.04 -10.64 0.45
N GLY A 146 21.24 -10.48 1.51
CA GLY A 146 20.66 -11.59 2.27
C GLY A 146 19.25 -12.00 1.84
N SER A 147 18.51 -11.16 1.11
CA SER A 147 17.14 -11.47 0.69
C SER A 147 17.11 -12.40 -0.52
N ALA A 148 16.32 -13.47 -0.43
CA ALA A 148 16.01 -14.34 -1.56
C ALA A 148 14.70 -13.94 -2.25
N LEU A 149 13.94 -13.01 -1.67
CA LEU A 149 12.58 -12.67 -2.06
C LEU A 149 12.46 -12.29 -3.54
N PHE A 150 13.43 -11.55 -4.09
CA PHE A 150 13.46 -11.07 -5.48
C PHE A 150 14.57 -11.70 -6.34
N ALA A 151 15.20 -12.79 -5.88
CA ALA A 151 16.31 -13.41 -6.60
C ALA A 151 15.96 -13.84 -8.05
N PRO A 152 14.76 -14.40 -8.36
CA PRO A 152 14.38 -14.71 -9.73
C PRO A 152 14.36 -13.48 -10.64
N GLU A 153 13.81 -12.36 -10.14
CA GLU A 153 13.71 -11.11 -10.89
C GLU A 153 15.08 -10.44 -11.08
N VAL A 154 15.96 -10.50 -10.08
CA VAL A 154 17.35 -10.03 -10.20
C VAL A 154 18.10 -10.82 -11.26
N ALA A 155 17.99 -12.15 -11.25
CA ALA A 155 18.66 -13.00 -12.23
C ALA A 155 18.15 -12.76 -13.67
N ALA A 156 16.84 -12.58 -13.82
CA ALA A 156 16.24 -12.24 -15.13
C ALA A 156 16.68 -10.85 -15.61
N ALA A 157 16.64 -9.85 -14.74
CA ALA A 157 17.07 -8.49 -15.07
C ALA A 157 18.57 -8.44 -15.41
N ALA A 158 19.44 -9.12 -14.66
CA ALA A 158 20.87 -9.15 -14.94
C ALA A 158 21.19 -9.75 -16.32
N ARG A 159 20.49 -10.81 -16.73
CA ARG A 159 20.62 -11.38 -18.09
C ARG A 159 20.17 -10.40 -19.17
N ALA A 160 19.03 -9.72 -18.96
CA ALA A 160 18.53 -8.73 -19.90
C ALA A 160 19.48 -7.53 -20.03
N VAL A 161 20.03 -7.05 -18.91
CA VAL A 161 21.04 -5.98 -18.89
C VAL A 161 22.29 -6.39 -19.66
N ALA A 162 22.78 -7.61 -19.46
CA ALA A 162 23.94 -8.12 -20.20
C ALA A 162 23.68 -8.20 -21.71
N ALA A 163 22.46 -8.57 -22.13
CA ALA A 163 22.08 -8.60 -23.54
C ALA A 163 21.92 -7.20 -24.15
N ALA A 164 21.37 -6.24 -23.40
CA ALA A 164 21.18 -4.87 -23.87
C ALA A 164 22.47 -4.02 -23.83
N GLY A 165 23.47 -4.43 -23.06
CA GLY A 165 24.75 -3.71 -22.86
C GLY A 165 24.66 -2.50 -21.92
N ALA A 166 23.48 -1.88 -21.77
CA ALA A 166 23.24 -0.85 -20.77
C ALA A 166 21.76 -0.82 -20.34
N ALA A 167 21.52 -0.44 -19.08
CA ALA A 167 20.16 -0.24 -18.58
C ALA A 167 20.06 0.90 -17.56
N GLU A 168 18.85 1.44 -17.45
CA GLU A 168 18.48 2.44 -16.45
C GLU A 168 17.49 1.83 -15.45
N VAL A 169 17.77 1.90 -14.15
CA VAL A 169 16.91 1.35 -13.09
C VAL A 169 16.18 2.51 -12.40
N VAL A 170 14.85 2.49 -12.45
CA VAL A 170 14.00 3.58 -11.93
C VAL A 170 13.73 3.39 -10.43
N VAL A 171 14.41 4.17 -9.59
CA VAL A 171 14.30 4.13 -8.12
C VAL A 171 13.64 5.43 -7.64
N ASP A 172 12.32 5.35 -7.45
CA ASP A 172 11.48 6.46 -6.97
C ASP A 172 11.20 6.40 -5.47
N SER A 173 11.48 5.28 -4.82
CA SER A 173 11.32 5.08 -3.38
C SER A 173 12.40 4.18 -2.79
N ASP A 174 12.64 4.30 -1.49
CA ASP A 174 13.62 3.54 -0.72
C ASP A 174 13.37 2.03 -0.75
N ARG A 175 12.10 1.61 -0.77
CA ARG A 175 11.69 0.20 -0.88
C ARG A 175 12.21 -0.52 -2.13
N GLN A 176 12.62 0.23 -3.17
CA GLN A 176 13.20 -0.33 -4.39
C GLN A 176 14.72 -0.54 -4.30
N LEU A 177 15.39 0.01 -3.27
CA LEU A 177 16.84 -0.05 -3.14
C LEU A 177 17.40 -1.47 -2.94
N PRO A 178 16.80 -2.36 -2.11
CA PRO A 178 17.34 -3.71 -1.94
C PRO A 178 17.46 -4.46 -3.27
N PHE A 179 16.43 -4.37 -4.12
CA PHE A 179 16.48 -4.94 -5.46
C PHE A 179 17.50 -4.23 -6.35
N ALA A 180 17.50 -2.89 -6.38
CA ALA A 180 18.40 -2.13 -7.24
C ALA A 180 19.88 -2.43 -6.92
N PHE A 181 20.24 -2.59 -5.66
CA PHE A 181 21.59 -2.96 -5.23
C PHE A 181 21.90 -4.44 -5.51
N ALA A 182 20.96 -5.36 -5.32
CA ALA A 182 21.15 -6.76 -5.71
C ALA A 182 21.38 -6.89 -7.22
N LEU A 183 20.64 -6.13 -8.03
CA LEU A 183 20.85 -6.06 -9.48
C LEU A 183 22.20 -5.43 -9.84
N ALA A 184 22.62 -4.34 -9.18
CA ALA A 184 23.93 -3.75 -9.40
C ALA A 184 25.10 -4.68 -9.03
N ALA A 185 24.91 -5.55 -8.03
CA ALA A 185 25.86 -6.58 -7.69
C ALA A 185 25.94 -7.70 -8.75
N ALA A 186 24.79 -8.08 -9.34
CA ALA A 186 24.67 -9.19 -10.30
C ALA A 186 24.95 -8.78 -11.77
N ALA A 187 24.78 -7.52 -12.14
CA ALA A 187 24.99 -7.03 -13.49
C ALA A 187 26.48 -6.79 -13.82
N PRO A 188 26.87 -6.80 -15.11
CA PRO A 188 28.22 -6.41 -15.50
C PRO A 188 28.55 -4.98 -15.05
N PRO A 189 29.79 -4.68 -14.59
CA PRO A 189 30.16 -3.35 -14.13
C PRO A 189 29.90 -2.24 -15.16
N ALA A 190 29.51 -1.07 -14.69
CA ALA A 190 29.30 0.14 -15.51
C ALA A 190 28.20 0.04 -16.59
N THR A 191 27.35 -1.00 -16.55
CA THR A 191 26.19 -1.15 -17.44
C THR A 191 24.91 -0.53 -16.90
N LEU A 192 24.85 -0.26 -15.58
CA LEU A 192 23.65 0.28 -14.94
C LEU A 192 23.76 1.77 -14.66
N THR A 193 22.64 2.47 -14.82
CA THR A 193 22.40 3.80 -14.26
C THR A 193 21.20 3.77 -13.33
N LEU A 194 21.37 4.07 -12.05
CA LEU A 194 20.25 4.29 -11.12
C LEU A 194 19.69 5.70 -11.33
N THR A 195 18.38 5.80 -11.46
CA THR A 195 17.66 7.06 -11.71
C THR A 195 16.45 7.19 -10.80
N GLY A 196 15.67 8.27 -10.92
CA GLY A 196 14.39 8.43 -10.24
C GLY A 196 14.43 9.44 -9.11
N ARG A 197 13.25 9.71 -8.53
CA ARG A 197 13.06 10.74 -7.51
C ARG A 197 13.86 10.47 -6.24
N PHE A 198 14.00 9.20 -5.84
CA PHE A 198 14.77 8.85 -4.66
C PHE A 198 16.26 9.07 -4.90
N VAL A 199 16.78 8.64 -6.06
CA VAL A 199 18.18 8.87 -6.45
C VAL A 199 18.50 10.35 -6.52
N ALA A 200 17.62 11.15 -7.12
CA ALA A 200 17.79 12.60 -7.19
C ALA A 200 17.89 13.24 -5.80
N ARG A 201 17.02 12.84 -4.87
CA ARG A 201 16.98 13.37 -3.50
C ARG A 201 18.20 12.95 -2.68
N HIS A 202 18.69 11.72 -2.86
CA HIS A 202 19.73 11.13 -2.02
C HIS A 202 21.07 10.94 -2.76
N HIS A 203 21.28 11.65 -3.88
CA HIS A 203 22.42 11.45 -4.77
C HIS A 203 23.77 11.45 -4.03
N ALA A 204 24.01 12.45 -3.18
CA ALA A 204 25.28 12.57 -2.46
C ALA A 204 25.53 11.43 -1.47
N ALA A 205 24.48 10.93 -0.81
CA ALA A 205 24.58 9.80 0.12
C ALA A 205 24.78 8.48 -0.62
N LEU A 206 23.99 8.24 -1.68
CA LEU A 206 24.13 7.07 -2.52
C LEU A 206 25.52 7.00 -3.16
N ALA A 207 26.08 8.13 -3.61
CA ALA A 207 27.42 8.17 -4.21
C ALA A 207 28.55 7.74 -3.25
N ARG A 208 28.31 7.73 -1.93
CA ARG A 208 29.28 7.28 -0.92
C ARG A 208 29.18 5.79 -0.58
N LEU A 209 28.14 5.10 -1.04
CA LEU A 209 27.97 3.67 -0.79
C LEU A 209 28.83 2.85 -1.77
N ASP A 210 29.35 1.71 -1.31
CA ASP A 210 30.22 0.86 -2.15
C ASP A 210 29.47 0.19 -3.31
N ALA A 211 28.20 -0.19 -3.13
CA ALA A 211 27.42 -0.87 -4.17
C ALA A 211 27.17 -0.05 -5.45
N PRO A 212 26.83 1.26 -5.39
CA PRO A 212 26.79 2.10 -6.58
C PRO A 212 28.18 2.27 -7.23
N GLY A 213 29.29 1.82 -6.64
CA GLY A 213 30.57 1.71 -7.36
C GLY A 213 30.48 0.89 -8.67
N ARG A 214 29.45 0.07 -8.84
CA ARG A 214 29.13 -0.67 -10.08
C ARG A 214 28.09 -0.01 -10.98
N ALA A 215 27.39 1.02 -10.51
CA ALA A 215 26.29 1.68 -11.22
C ALA A 215 26.43 3.21 -11.21
N ARG A 216 26.20 3.85 -12.35
CA ARG A 216 26.17 5.32 -12.43
C ARG A 216 24.92 5.84 -11.72
N LEU A 217 24.99 7.05 -11.17
CA LEU A 217 23.83 7.74 -10.61
C LEU A 217 23.38 8.85 -11.56
N SER A 218 22.08 8.97 -11.77
CA SER A 218 21.47 10.07 -12.52
C SER A 218 20.37 10.71 -11.69
N PRO A 219 20.41 12.03 -11.43
CA PRO A 219 19.36 12.72 -10.70
C PRO A 219 18.10 12.97 -11.56
N ARG A 220 18.07 12.47 -12.81
CA ARG A 220 16.89 12.57 -13.67
C ARG A 220 15.75 11.78 -13.03
N ALA A 221 14.56 12.35 -12.96
CA ALA A 221 13.34 11.62 -12.63
C ALA A 221 12.56 11.34 -13.91
N ARG A 222 11.96 10.14 -14.00
CA ARG A 222 11.06 9.82 -15.10
C ARG A 222 9.65 10.26 -14.77
N ARG A 223 8.90 10.64 -15.80
CA ARG A 223 7.46 10.83 -15.68
C ARG A 223 6.83 9.46 -15.47
N LEU A 224 5.88 9.36 -14.54
CA LEU A 224 5.12 8.13 -14.30
C LEU A 224 3.76 8.24 -14.97
N LEU A 225 3.31 7.13 -15.55
CA LEU A 225 2.01 6.98 -16.20
C LEU A 225 1.19 5.97 -15.41
N LEU A 226 -0.10 6.25 -15.28
CA LEU A 226 -1.04 5.39 -14.60
C LEU A 226 -1.58 4.33 -15.58
N GLY A 227 -1.31 3.06 -15.30
CA GLY A 227 -1.77 1.92 -16.10
C GLY A 227 -3.25 1.61 -15.89
N GLY A 228 -3.93 1.14 -16.94
CA GLY A 228 -5.32 0.66 -16.89
C GLY A 228 -6.38 1.73 -16.55
N CYS A 229 -5.99 3.00 -16.47
CA CYS A 229 -6.87 4.11 -16.09
C CYS A 229 -7.14 5.00 -17.30
N GLY A 230 -7.99 4.50 -18.18
CA GLY A 230 -8.67 5.24 -19.22
C GLY A 230 -9.97 4.48 -19.44
N GLY A 231 -11.12 5.11 -19.20
CA GLY A 231 -12.39 4.49 -19.60
C GLY A 231 -12.33 4.13 -21.09
N PRO A 232 -13.17 3.20 -21.57
CA PRO A 232 -13.30 2.95 -23.00
C PRO A 232 -13.57 4.29 -23.71
N GLY A 233 -12.57 4.83 -24.43
CA GLY A 233 -12.62 6.13 -25.10
C GLY A 233 -11.60 7.19 -24.68
N ASN A 234 -10.83 7.00 -23.60
CA ASN A 234 -9.72 7.93 -23.28
C ASN A 234 -8.43 7.45 -23.95
N ALA A 235 -8.04 8.12 -25.03
CA ALA A 235 -6.82 7.81 -25.78
C ALA A 235 -5.53 8.29 -25.08
N ASP A 236 -5.64 9.30 -24.21
CA ASP A 236 -4.47 9.93 -23.59
C ASP A 236 -4.05 9.23 -22.28
N PRO A 237 -2.76 8.90 -22.09
CA PRO A 237 -2.27 8.33 -20.85
C PRO A 237 -2.35 9.34 -19.71
N VAL A 238 -2.86 8.89 -18.55
CA VAL A 238 -2.96 9.73 -17.35
C VAL A 238 -1.58 9.83 -16.69
N VAL A 239 -1.06 11.05 -16.58
CA VAL A 239 0.23 11.32 -15.91
C VAL A 239 0.04 11.26 -14.39
N TRP A 240 0.91 10.52 -13.70
CA TRP A 240 0.93 10.47 -12.24
C TRP A 240 1.86 11.54 -11.65
N VAL A 241 1.29 12.39 -10.80
CA VAL A 241 1.92 13.60 -10.27
C VAL A 241 2.08 13.48 -8.76
N THR A 242 3.28 13.81 -8.26
CA THR A 242 3.56 13.86 -6.80
C THR A 242 3.99 15.25 -6.33
N ARG A 243 4.17 16.19 -7.26
CA ARG A 243 4.45 17.60 -6.99
C ARG A 243 3.65 18.46 -7.97
N ALA A 244 3.11 19.59 -7.52
CA ALA A 244 2.34 20.48 -8.40
C ALA A 244 3.12 20.93 -9.67
N ALA A 245 4.44 21.09 -9.58
CA ALA A 245 5.29 21.44 -10.72
C ALA A 245 5.41 20.32 -11.78
N GLU A 246 5.04 19.08 -11.44
CA GLU A 246 5.03 17.93 -12.37
C GLU A 246 3.72 17.86 -13.18
N CYS A 247 2.71 18.68 -12.86
CA CYS A 247 1.45 18.71 -13.59
C CYS A 247 1.70 19.03 -15.07
N PRO A 248 1.22 18.19 -16.02
CA PRO A 248 1.47 18.41 -17.43
C PRO A 248 0.68 19.63 -17.92
N ALA A 249 1.29 20.37 -18.86
CA ALA A 249 0.64 21.52 -19.49
C ALA A 249 -0.63 21.14 -20.28
N ARG A 250 -0.68 19.91 -20.81
CA ARG A 250 -1.79 19.34 -21.59
C ARG A 250 -2.07 17.90 -21.15
N GLY A 251 -3.27 17.41 -21.42
CA GLY A 251 -3.69 16.04 -21.11
C GLY A 251 -4.11 15.83 -19.65
N PRO A 252 -4.70 14.66 -19.35
CA PRO A 252 -5.18 14.31 -18.02
C PRO A 252 -4.01 13.98 -17.08
N TRP A 253 -4.23 14.22 -15.79
CA TRP A 253 -3.30 13.80 -14.74
C TRP A 253 -4.05 13.35 -13.49
N ALA A 254 -3.44 12.47 -12.72
CA ALA A 254 -3.88 12.11 -11.39
C ALA A 254 -2.69 12.22 -10.44
N GLY A 255 -2.92 12.34 -9.13
CA GLY A 255 -1.78 12.50 -8.26
C GLY A 255 -2.04 12.40 -6.78
N TRP A 256 -0.93 12.48 -6.06
CA TRP A 256 -0.86 12.50 -4.61
C TRP A 256 -0.04 13.70 -4.19
N LEU A 257 -0.69 14.71 -3.63
CA LEU A 257 -0.09 16.01 -3.35
C LEU A 257 -0.29 16.38 -1.87
N ASP A 258 0.64 17.16 -1.32
CA ASP A 258 0.42 17.85 -0.04
C ASP A 258 -0.63 18.96 -0.19
N ALA A 259 -1.32 19.30 0.89
CA ALA A 259 -2.37 20.32 0.91
C ALA A 259 -1.89 21.68 0.36
N GLU A 260 -0.68 22.10 0.73
CA GLU A 260 -0.10 23.37 0.28
C GLU A 260 0.09 23.39 -1.24
N SER A 261 0.52 22.28 -1.83
CA SER A 261 0.64 22.10 -3.27
C SER A 261 -0.72 22.12 -3.97
N VAL A 262 -1.75 21.50 -3.38
CA VAL A 262 -3.11 21.50 -3.92
C VAL A 262 -3.71 22.90 -3.96
N ALA A 263 -3.55 23.68 -2.88
CA ALA A 263 -4.04 25.05 -2.80
C ALA A 263 -3.43 25.99 -3.86
N ARG A 264 -2.24 25.65 -4.38
CA ARG A 264 -1.53 26.42 -5.42
C ARG A 264 -1.78 25.92 -6.84
N LEU A 265 -2.60 24.89 -7.05
CA LEU A 265 -2.85 24.38 -8.38
C LEU A 265 -3.56 25.43 -9.24
N PRO A 266 -3.08 25.71 -10.46
CA PRO A 266 -3.77 26.63 -11.37
C PRO A 266 -5.09 25.99 -11.82
N ALA A 267 -6.13 26.81 -12.04
CA ALA A 267 -7.46 26.34 -12.43
C ALA A 267 -7.44 25.41 -13.66
N GLY A 268 -6.57 25.68 -14.63
CA GLY A 268 -6.38 24.83 -15.79
C GLY A 268 -5.87 23.42 -15.45
N ALA A 269 -4.97 23.28 -14.47
CA ALA A 269 -4.51 21.98 -14.00
C ALA A 269 -5.64 21.24 -13.28
N THR A 270 -6.37 21.92 -12.37
CA THR A 270 -7.53 21.34 -11.65
C THR A 270 -8.59 20.82 -12.62
N ALA A 271 -8.86 21.54 -13.72
CA ALA A 271 -9.82 21.13 -14.73
C ALA A 271 -9.47 19.84 -15.48
N ARG A 272 -8.18 19.45 -15.50
CA ARG A 272 -7.65 18.23 -16.14
C ARG A 272 -7.34 17.11 -15.16
N CYS A 273 -7.57 17.32 -13.87
CA CYS A 273 -7.35 16.31 -12.86
C CYS A 273 -8.37 15.18 -13.05
N ALA A 274 -7.89 13.93 -13.03
CA ALA A 274 -8.66 12.70 -13.16
C ALA A 274 -8.86 11.98 -11.80
N GLY A 275 -8.10 12.36 -10.78
CA GLY A 275 -8.19 11.85 -9.43
C GLY A 275 -7.08 12.42 -8.54
N LEU A 276 -7.37 12.65 -7.26
CA LEU A 276 -6.44 13.32 -6.35
C LEU A 276 -6.47 12.71 -4.94
N VAL A 277 -5.29 12.46 -4.38
CA VAL A 277 -5.10 12.32 -2.94
C VAL A 277 -4.44 13.56 -2.38
N VAL A 278 -5.00 14.09 -1.30
CA VAL A 278 -4.45 15.23 -0.56
C VAL A 278 -3.88 14.73 0.76
N THR A 279 -2.58 14.92 1.00
CA THR A 279 -1.96 14.66 2.31
C THR A 279 -2.16 15.85 3.22
N VAL A 280 -2.69 15.61 4.42
CA VAL A 280 -2.91 16.62 5.46
C VAL A 280 -2.36 16.14 6.81
N ALA A 281 -1.84 17.04 7.62
CA ALA A 281 -1.43 16.76 8.99
C ALA A 281 -2.57 16.90 10.00
N GLY A 282 -3.56 17.73 9.68
CA GLY A 282 -4.79 17.90 10.44
C GLY A 282 -5.91 18.38 9.53
N LEU A 283 -7.16 18.15 9.91
CA LEU A 283 -8.31 18.49 9.06
C LEU A 283 -9.45 19.01 9.94
N ARG A 284 -9.66 20.33 9.89
CA ARG A 284 -10.75 20.98 10.64
C ARG A 284 -12.06 20.81 9.91
N THR A 285 -12.05 21.06 8.60
CA THR A 285 -13.17 20.86 7.67
C THR A 285 -12.60 20.41 6.32
N TRP A 286 -13.41 19.87 5.42
CA TRP A 286 -12.96 19.50 4.06
C TRP A 286 -12.38 20.68 3.24
N GLY A 287 -12.69 21.92 3.61
CA GLY A 287 -12.11 23.13 3.01
C GLY A 287 -10.97 23.75 3.82
N ARG A 288 -10.63 23.25 5.01
CA ARG A 288 -9.58 23.82 5.87
C ARG A 288 -8.75 22.74 6.55
N ALA A 289 -7.49 22.67 6.18
CA ALA A 289 -6.53 21.67 6.65
C ALA A 289 -5.31 22.31 7.31
N VAL A 290 -4.52 21.50 8.00
CA VAL A 290 -3.12 21.78 8.32
C VAL A 290 -2.30 20.94 7.35
N GLY A 291 -1.42 21.58 6.60
CA GLY A 291 -0.58 20.92 5.61
C GLY A 291 0.57 20.12 6.24
N GLU A 292 1.29 19.36 5.43
CA GLU A 292 2.41 18.51 5.89
C GLU A 292 3.52 19.33 6.56
N ARG A 293 3.63 20.62 6.23
CA ARG A 293 4.63 21.53 6.81
C ARG A 293 4.10 22.33 8.01
N GLY A 294 2.89 22.04 8.48
CA GLY A 294 2.31 22.69 9.68
C GLY A 294 1.62 24.02 9.40
N HIS A 295 1.55 24.44 8.14
CA HIS A 295 0.83 25.67 7.78
C HIS A 295 -0.68 25.41 7.67
N PRO A 296 -1.54 26.31 8.15
CA PRO A 296 -2.95 26.31 7.78
C PRO A 296 -3.12 26.46 6.27
N VAL A 297 -3.98 25.64 5.68
CA VAL A 297 -4.26 25.64 4.24
C VAL A 297 -5.76 25.75 3.98
N ASP A 298 -6.13 26.71 3.13
CA ASP A 298 -7.48 26.81 2.58
C ASP A 298 -7.60 25.97 1.31
N LEU A 299 -8.47 24.97 1.36
CA LEU A 299 -8.78 24.04 0.28
C LEU A 299 -10.20 24.26 -0.28
N ALA A 300 -10.98 25.20 0.27
CA ALA A 300 -12.39 25.38 -0.06
C ALA A 300 -12.63 25.73 -1.54
N ALA A 301 -11.68 26.44 -2.15
CA ALA A 301 -11.74 26.81 -3.57
C ALA A 301 -11.39 25.66 -4.53
N VAL A 302 -10.75 24.58 -4.05
CA VAL A 302 -10.20 23.51 -4.92
C VAL A 302 -10.88 22.17 -4.65
N VAL A 303 -10.91 21.72 -3.40
CA VAL A 303 -11.31 20.35 -3.06
C VAL A 303 -12.80 20.09 -3.29
N PRO A 304 -13.75 20.89 -2.77
CA PRO A 304 -15.17 20.63 -3.00
C PRO A 304 -15.57 20.66 -4.49
N PRO A 305 -15.16 21.66 -5.31
CA PRO A 305 -15.45 21.65 -6.75
C PRO A 305 -14.83 20.46 -7.49
N LEU A 306 -13.62 20.04 -7.09
CA LEU A 306 -12.95 18.91 -7.70
C LEU A 306 -13.63 17.57 -7.34
N ALA A 307 -13.99 17.39 -6.07
CA ALA A 307 -14.66 16.19 -5.57
C ALA A 307 -16.06 15.97 -6.17
N ALA A 308 -16.68 17.03 -6.69
CA ALA A 308 -17.93 16.93 -7.45
C ALA A 308 -17.75 16.31 -8.85
N ARG A 309 -16.52 16.27 -9.37
CA ARG A 309 -16.21 15.85 -10.74
C ARG A 309 -15.38 14.57 -10.81
N VAL A 310 -14.41 14.42 -9.93
CA VAL A 310 -13.47 13.31 -9.92
C VAL A 310 -13.29 12.74 -8.53
N PRO A 311 -12.80 11.50 -8.40
CA PRO A 311 -12.48 10.95 -7.09
C PRO A 311 -11.43 11.82 -6.38
N VAL A 312 -11.77 12.27 -5.17
CA VAL A 312 -10.84 12.95 -4.26
C VAL A 312 -10.81 12.20 -2.95
N ALA A 313 -9.61 11.96 -2.44
CA ALA A 313 -9.39 11.34 -1.15
C ALA A 313 -8.34 12.12 -0.34
N VAL A 314 -8.32 11.87 0.98
CA VAL A 314 -7.39 12.50 1.91
C VAL A 314 -6.57 11.43 2.61
N GLU A 315 -5.25 11.59 2.62
CA GLU A 315 -4.36 10.87 3.54
C GLU A 315 -4.08 11.74 4.76
N VAL A 316 -4.24 11.18 5.95
CA VAL A 316 -4.02 11.90 7.21
C VAL A 316 -2.70 11.47 7.85
N LEU A 317 -1.87 12.44 8.23
CA LEU A 317 -0.64 12.20 8.99
C LEU A 317 -0.96 12.12 10.49
N VAL A 318 -0.73 10.97 11.09
CA VAL A 318 -1.02 10.67 12.49
C VAL A 318 0.17 11.01 13.37
N GLY A 319 -0.10 11.74 14.45
CA GLY A 319 0.89 12.22 15.42
C GLY A 319 1.59 13.50 14.98
N ALA A 320 0.99 14.29 14.10
CA ALA A 320 1.50 15.61 13.79
C ALA A 320 1.43 16.50 15.06
N PRO A 321 2.47 17.30 15.36
CA PRO A 321 2.49 18.11 16.57
C PRO A 321 1.25 19.01 16.74
N GLY A 322 0.66 18.99 17.94
CA GLY A 322 -0.54 19.79 18.25
C GLY A 322 -1.84 19.26 17.65
N VAL A 323 -1.86 18.05 17.06
CA VAL A 323 -3.07 17.39 16.56
C VAL A 323 -3.43 16.22 17.47
N PRO A 324 -4.49 16.33 18.30
CA PRO A 324 -4.83 15.30 19.28
C PRO A 324 -5.51 14.09 18.63
N ALA A 325 -5.37 12.91 19.25
CA ALA A 325 -5.91 11.65 18.71
C ALA A 325 -7.43 11.69 18.42
N VAL A 326 -8.20 12.40 19.26
CA VAL A 326 -9.65 12.60 19.11
C VAL A 326 -10.01 13.28 17.78
N GLU A 327 -9.11 14.07 17.19
CA GLU A 327 -9.36 14.69 15.88
C GLU A 327 -9.39 13.61 14.79
N TYR A 328 -8.50 12.61 14.85
CA TYR A 328 -8.49 11.50 13.90
C TYR A 328 -9.74 10.63 14.02
N GLU A 329 -10.20 10.37 15.24
CA GLU A 329 -11.45 9.63 15.48
C GLU A 329 -12.67 10.36 14.92
N ARG A 330 -12.73 11.69 15.12
CA ARG A 330 -13.78 12.53 14.55
C ARG A 330 -13.80 12.46 13.02
N LEU A 331 -12.63 12.56 12.37
CA LEU A 331 -12.52 12.49 10.91
C LEU A 331 -13.04 11.16 10.36
N VAL A 332 -12.71 10.07 11.04
CA VAL A 332 -13.20 8.74 10.70
C VAL A 332 -14.73 8.65 10.84
N ALA A 333 -15.30 9.25 11.87
CA ALA A 333 -16.75 9.29 12.06
C ALA A 333 -17.47 10.14 10.98
N GLU A 334 -16.85 11.25 10.56
CA GLU A 334 -17.42 12.18 9.58
C GLU A 334 -17.32 11.70 8.11
N GLU A 335 -16.41 10.77 7.78
CA GLU A 335 -16.19 10.28 6.41
C GLU A 335 -17.48 9.78 5.72
N VAL A 336 -18.38 9.14 6.48
CA VAL A 336 -19.62 8.53 5.97
C VAL A 336 -20.50 9.54 5.20
N ARG A 337 -20.35 10.84 5.46
CA ARG A 337 -21.19 11.90 4.89
C ARG A 337 -20.46 12.81 3.89
N ALA A 338 -19.15 12.63 3.68
CA ALA A 338 -18.32 13.58 2.94
C ALA A 338 -18.24 13.28 1.43
N PRO A 339 -18.13 14.29 0.54
CA PRO A 339 -17.84 14.06 -0.88
C PRO A 339 -16.41 13.55 -1.12
N VAL A 340 -15.54 13.68 -0.12
CA VAL A 340 -14.14 13.26 -0.12
C VAL A 340 -13.99 12.00 0.72
N ARG A 341 -13.15 11.06 0.26
CA ARG A 341 -12.89 9.80 0.98
C ARG A 341 -11.65 9.89 1.86
N LEU A 342 -11.54 9.00 2.83
CA LEU A 342 -10.28 8.79 3.52
C LEU A 342 -9.46 7.75 2.75
N ALA A 343 -8.29 8.15 2.25
CA ALA A 343 -7.36 7.25 1.57
C ALA A 343 -6.65 6.32 2.56
N GLY A 344 -6.32 6.84 3.74
CA GLY A 344 -5.58 6.12 4.78
C GLY A 344 -4.91 7.05 5.77
N PHE A 345 -4.10 6.43 6.63
CA PHE A 345 -3.29 7.10 7.63
C PHE A 345 -1.82 6.81 7.39
N ARG A 346 -0.96 7.79 7.66
CA ARG A 346 0.50 7.63 7.67
C ARG A 346 1.04 8.17 8.99
N PRO A 347 2.11 7.59 9.57
CA PRO A 347 2.83 8.29 10.62
C PRO A 347 3.33 9.66 10.11
N PHE A 348 3.11 10.70 10.90
CA PHE A 348 3.76 11.98 10.68
C PHE A 348 5.29 11.82 10.78
N ARG A 349 5.99 12.59 9.96
CA ARG A 349 7.44 12.55 9.79
C ARG A 349 7.95 13.98 9.76
N LEU A 350 8.75 14.37 10.76
CA LEU A 350 9.27 15.74 10.83
C LEU A 350 10.24 15.99 9.65
N PRO A 351 10.10 17.09 8.89
CA PRO A 351 10.99 17.37 7.78
C PRO A 351 12.47 17.49 8.20
N LEU A 352 13.38 17.23 7.27
CA LEU A 352 14.83 17.36 7.49
C LEU A 352 15.26 18.83 7.69
N PRO A 353 16.42 19.09 8.33
CA PRO A 353 16.96 20.43 8.48
C PRO A 353 17.10 21.11 7.12
N GLY A 354 16.80 22.41 7.07
CA GLY A 354 16.80 23.18 5.82
C GLY A 354 15.55 23.01 4.94
N THR A 355 14.60 22.14 5.31
CA THR A 355 13.26 22.11 4.69
C THR A 355 12.35 23.09 5.42
N PRO A 356 11.81 24.15 4.79
CA PRO A 356 10.94 25.10 5.47
C PRO A 356 9.66 24.42 6.01
N HIS A 357 9.39 24.59 7.31
CA HIS A 357 8.16 24.16 7.97
C HIS A 357 7.82 25.05 9.16
N ALA A 358 6.55 25.02 9.60
CA ALA A 358 6.01 25.73 10.76
C ALA A 358 5.89 24.87 12.03
N TRP A 359 6.28 23.60 11.99
CA TRP A 359 6.29 22.75 13.19
C TRP A 359 7.24 23.31 14.25
N ALA A 360 6.69 23.73 15.39
CA ALA A 360 7.42 24.25 16.53
C ALA A 360 7.84 23.12 17.49
N VAL A 361 8.49 22.08 16.96
CA VAL A 361 8.98 20.95 17.75
C VAL A 361 10.47 20.75 17.49
N PRO A 362 11.30 20.70 18.55
CA PRO A 362 12.71 20.42 18.36
C PRO A 362 12.90 18.99 17.84
N PRO A 363 13.74 18.77 16.82
CA PRO A 363 14.12 17.42 16.45
C PRO A 363 14.87 16.78 17.62
N ARG A 364 14.69 15.46 17.79
CA ARG A 364 15.44 14.71 18.78
C ARG A 364 16.92 14.78 18.39
N PRO A 365 17.82 15.14 19.33
CA PRO A 365 19.26 15.12 19.06
C PRO A 365 19.69 13.71 18.67
N ALA A 366 20.10 13.52 17.42
CA ALA A 366 20.76 12.31 16.98
C ALA A 366 22.26 12.63 16.86
N ALA A 367 23.11 11.81 17.46
CA ALA A 367 24.57 11.96 17.37
C ALA A 367 25.02 12.02 15.90
N GLU A 368 24.39 11.21 15.04
CA GLU A 368 24.50 11.29 13.58
C GLU A 368 23.16 10.92 12.94
N LEU A 369 22.74 11.69 11.93
CA LEU A 369 21.59 11.33 11.10
C LEU A 369 21.95 10.15 10.18
N PRO A 370 21.01 9.22 9.92
CA PRO A 370 21.20 8.21 8.89
C PRO A 370 21.59 8.83 7.54
N ASP A 371 22.45 8.16 6.77
CA ASP A 371 22.96 8.65 5.48
C ASP A 371 21.85 8.78 4.42
N LEU A 372 20.82 7.96 4.49
CA LEU A 372 19.61 8.05 3.67
C LEU A 372 18.41 8.62 4.45
N ALA A 373 18.65 9.46 5.47
CA ALA A 373 17.61 10.06 6.28
C ALA A 373 16.58 10.81 5.43
N ARG A 374 15.30 10.55 5.69
CA ARG A 374 14.15 11.15 4.98
C ARG A 374 13.37 12.11 5.86
N TRP A 375 13.47 11.95 7.18
CA TRP A 375 12.82 12.73 8.22
C TRP A 375 13.67 12.73 9.48
N LEU A 376 13.37 13.65 10.39
CA LEU A 376 13.99 13.70 11.71
C LEU A 376 13.18 12.88 12.72
N PRO A 377 13.84 12.14 13.63
CA PRO A 377 13.19 11.74 14.86
C PRO A 377 12.83 13.00 15.66
N TYR A 378 11.70 12.99 16.34
CA TYR A 378 11.28 14.08 17.23
C TYR A 378 10.54 13.48 18.41
N ASP A 379 10.69 14.16 19.55
CA ASP A 379 9.91 13.90 20.74
C ASP A 379 8.68 14.80 20.68
N ASP A 380 7.51 14.22 20.90
CA ASP A 380 6.33 15.02 21.18
C ASP A 380 6.41 15.34 22.68
N GLU A 381 6.37 16.61 23.09
CA GLU A 381 6.44 16.98 24.52
C GLU A 381 5.28 16.40 25.35
N THR A 382 4.26 15.84 24.69
CA THR A 382 3.22 15.03 25.34
C THR A 382 3.65 13.61 25.71
N ASP A 383 4.88 13.19 25.39
CA ASP A 383 5.39 11.82 25.57
C ASP A 383 6.73 11.86 26.35
N ASP A 384 6.65 12.05 27.68
CA ASP A 384 7.77 12.18 28.62
C ASP A 384 8.46 10.83 28.94
N THR A 385 8.92 10.11 27.91
CA THR A 385 9.74 8.90 28.12
C THR A 385 10.84 8.75 27.07
N GLY A 386 12.08 9.10 27.45
CA GLY A 386 13.27 8.98 26.61
C GLY A 386 13.62 7.53 26.26
N ALA A 387 13.78 7.23 24.96
CA ALA A 387 14.33 5.96 24.43
C ALA A 387 14.70 6.06 22.92
N PRO A 388 15.63 5.20 22.41
CA PRO A 388 16.25 5.29 21.07
C PRO A 388 15.43 4.68 19.90
N ASP A 389 16.05 4.66 18.71
CA ASP A 389 15.50 4.44 17.35
C ASP A 389 14.69 3.16 17.07
N GLU A 390 13.75 3.32 16.14
CA GLU A 390 12.97 2.36 15.31
C GLU A 390 13.06 0.86 15.71
N PRO A 391 11.95 0.22 16.17
CA PRO A 391 11.95 -1.22 16.34
C PRO A 391 11.99 -1.93 14.97
N ALA A 392 12.65 -3.10 14.96
CA ALA A 392 12.48 -4.12 13.92
C ALA A 392 11.00 -4.35 13.61
N ALA A 393 10.71 -4.76 12.38
CA ALA A 393 9.36 -5.10 11.87
C ALA A 393 8.46 -5.65 13.00
N PRO A 394 7.18 -5.23 13.10
CA PRO A 394 6.31 -5.74 14.16
C PRO A 394 6.29 -7.26 14.07
N ALA A 395 7.02 -7.91 14.97
CA ALA A 395 6.88 -9.32 15.23
C ALA A 395 5.41 -9.47 15.65
N ALA A 396 4.63 -10.15 14.81
CA ALA A 396 3.38 -10.76 15.22
C ALA A 396 2.30 -9.84 15.85
N ALA A 397 2.21 -8.55 15.50
CA ALA A 397 1.01 -7.75 15.86
C ALA A 397 -0.22 -8.06 14.97
N ALA A 398 -0.26 -9.26 14.40
CA ALA A 398 -1.45 -9.93 13.88
C ALA A 398 -1.33 -11.46 14.05
N GLU A 399 -0.67 -11.93 15.11
CA GLU A 399 -1.12 -13.18 15.72
C GLU A 399 -2.42 -12.84 16.46
N SER A 400 -3.53 -13.33 15.93
CA SER A 400 -4.79 -13.50 16.66
C SER A 400 -5.33 -12.29 17.43
N ALA A 401 -6.18 -11.48 16.78
CA ALA A 401 -7.40 -11.06 17.48
C ALA A 401 -8.36 -12.27 17.54
N GLY A 402 -7.96 -13.28 18.31
CA GLY A 402 -8.84 -14.39 18.69
C GLY A 402 -9.80 -13.91 19.79
N PRO A 403 -11.09 -14.27 19.75
CA PRO A 403 -11.99 -14.01 20.86
C PRO A 403 -11.72 -15.07 21.95
N GLY A 404 -11.13 -14.67 23.07
CA GLY A 404 -11.20 -15.46 24.31
C GLY A 404 -9.90 -16.03 24.89
N GLY A 405 -8.86 -15.22 25.07
CA GLY A 405 -7.73 -15.56 25.94
C GLY A 405 -7.57 -14.52 27.05
N GLN A 406 -7.99 -14.83 28.28
CA GLN A 406 -7.55 -14.09 29.46
C GLN A 406 -6.06 -14.38 29.68
N ALA A 407 -5.20 -13.39 29.47
CA ALA A 407 -3.83 -13.43 29.96
C ALA A 407 -3.84 -13.15 31.47
N GLY A 408 -3.34 -14.10 32.27
CA GLY A 408 -3.02 -13.88 33.68
C GLY A 408 -1.90 -12.83 33.85
N PRO A 409 -1.74 -12.24 35.06
CA PRO A 409 -0.86 -11.12 35.29
C PRO A 409 0.60 -11.59 35.37
N GLY A 410 1.28 -11.64 34.22
CA GLY A 410 2.73 -11.69 34.14
C GLY A 410 3.25 -10.30 33.77
N SER A 411 3.77 -9.57 34.75
CA SER A 411 4.33 -8.23 34.56
C SER A 411 5.41 -8.19 33.48
N PRO A 412 5.28 -7.35 32.43
CA PRO A 412 6.43 -6.85 31.69
C PRO A 412 7.11 -5.75 32.51
N GLY A 413 8.44 -5.76 32.53
CA GLY A 413 9.24 -4.73 33.22
C GLY A 413 8.99 -3.30 32.69
N PRO A 414 9.42 -2.27 33.43
CA PRO A 414 9.10 -0.88 33.14
C PRO A 414 9.94 -0.37 31.95
N GLY A 415 9.35 -0.26 30.77
CA GLY A 415 9.99 0.35 29.59
C GLY A 415 9.09 0.31 28.35
N GLY A 416 8.43 1.43 28.03
CA GLY A 416 7.40 1.52 26.98
C GLY A 416 7.91 1.93 25.58
N PRO A 417 7.08 1.80 24.51
CA PRO A 417 7.46 2.11 23.12
C PRO A 417 7.25 3.59 22.76
N GLY A 418 8.27 4.27 22.21
CA GLY A 418 8.26 5.71 21.90
C GLY A 418 7.38 6.17 20.72
N GLY A 419 7.44 7.48 20.41
CA GLY A 419 6.48 8.19 19.55
C GLY A 419 6.17 7.59 18.17
N TYR A 420 7.12 6.95 17.47
CA TYR A 420 6.79 6.27 16.19
C TYR A 420 5.99 4.98 16.40
N ALA A 421 6.34 4.18 17.41
CA ALA A 421 5.60 2.98 17.76
C ALA A 421 4.20 3.34 18.32
N TRP A 422 4.09 4.43 19.07
CA TRP A 422 2.79 5.02 19.42
C TRP A 422 1.98 5.40 18.17
N ARG A 423 2.55 6.16 17.22
CA ARG A 423 1.86 6.52 15.96
C ARG A 423 1.36 5.29 15.19
N GLN A 424 2.20 4.26 15.08
CA GLN A 424 1.83 3.00 14.43
C GLN A 424 0.72 2.25 15.18
N ARG A 425 0.77 2.22 16.52
CA ARG A 425 -0.31 1.65 17.34
C ARG A 425 -1.61 2.41 17.17
N LEU A 426 -1.58 3.74 17.25
CA LEU A 426 -2.77 4.59 17.05
C LEU A 426 -3.36 4.41 15.65
N ILE A 427 -2.52 4.34 14.61
CA ILE A 427 -2.99 3.97 13.27
C ILE A 427 -3.65 2.59 13.31
N GLY A 428 -3.00 1.59 13.92
CA GLY A 428 -3.56 0.25 14.11
C GLY A 428 -4.93 0.28 14.81
N GLU A 429 -5.09 1.08 15.87
CA GLU A 429 -6.32 1.24 16.63
C GLU A 429 -7.42 1.96 15.84
N LEU A 430 -7.10 3.05 15.14
CA LEU A 430 -8.03 3.73 14.23
C LEU A 430 -8.52 2.77 13.13
N LEU A 431 -7.58 1.99 12.59
CA LEU A 431 -7.88 0.94 11.61
C LEU A 431 -8.67 -0.21 12.23
N ALA A 432 -8.42 -0.61 13.48
CA ALA A 432 -9.06 -1.74 14.17
C ALA A 432 -10.46 -1.41 14.74
N GLY A 433 -10.69 -0.18 15.19
CA GLY A 433 -11.95 0.25 15.77
C GLY A 433 -12.98 0.67 14.73
N ARG A 434 -12.53 1.23 13.59
CA ARG A 434 -13.44 1.95 12.68
C ARG A 434 -13.29 1.64 11.20
N ALA A 435 -12.20 0.98 10.74
CA ALA A 435 -12.06 0.68 9.32
C ALA A 435 -13.08 -0.31 8.75
N ALA A 436 -13.89 -0.98 9.58
CA ALA A 436 -15.11 -1.67 9.11
C ALA A 436 -16.00 -0.72 8.29
N GLY A 437 -16.10 0.54 8.71
CA GLY A 437 -16.91 1.57 8.07
C GLY A 437 -16.21 2.39 6.98
N LEU A 438 -14.89 2.23 6.75
CA LEU A 438 -14.10 3.11 5.85
C LEU A 438 -13.53 2.35 4.65
N ASP A 439 -13.72 2.83 3.42
CA ASP A 439 -13.15 2.18 2.22
C ASP A 439 -11.67 2.54 2.04
N LEU A 440 -10.85 2.19 3.02
CA LEU A 440 -9.42 2.46 2.97
C LEU A 440 -8.78 1.69 1.82
N PHE A 441 -7.92 2.39 1.10
CA PHE A 441 -7.22 1.79 -0.02
C PHE A 441 -6.23 0.74 0.50
N PRO A 442 -6.04 -0.38 -0.22
CA PRO A 442 -4.93 -1.29 0.02
C PRO A 442 -3.62 -0.58 -0.30
N GLY A 443 -3.11 0.16 0.67
CA GLY A 443 -1.86 0.90 0.54
C GLY A 443 -1.94 2.11 -0.41
N ARG A 444 -0.77 2.70 -0.64
CA ARG A 444 -0.55 3.87 -1.50
C ARG A 444 -0.48 3.52 -2.99
N VAL A 445 -1.59 3.05 -3.54
CA VAL A 445 -1.67 2.65 -4.95
C VAL A 445 -2.45 3.68 -5.77
N ALA A 446 -1.82 4.21 -6.81
CA ALA A 446 -2.29 5.29 -7.65
C ALA A 446 -3.61 4.97 -8.36
N ALA A 447 -3.80 3.74 -8.86
CA ALA A 447 -5.07 3.41 -9.51
C ALA A 447 -6.24 3.34 -8.53
N ALA A 448 -5.99 3.14 -7.24
CA ALA A 448 -7.04 3.12 -6.24
C ALA A 448 -7.74 4.50 -6.16
N VAL A 449 -6.97 5.57 -6.38
CA VAL A 449 -7.42 6.96 -6.19
C VAL A 449 -8.17 7.51 -7.39
N THR A 450 -8.12 6.85 -8.54
CA THR A 450 -8.88 7.23 -9.75
C THR A 450 -10.18 6.46 -9.91
N GLN A 451 -10.48 5.52 -9.00
CA GLN A 451 -11.70 4.74 -9.06
C GLN A 451 -12.86 5.43 -8.32
N PRO A 452 -14.06 5.51 -8.96
CA PRO A 452 -15.27 5.88 -8.23
C PRO A 452 -15.53 4.88 -7.11
N SER A 453 -16.22 5.30 -6.05
CA SER A 453 -16.52 4.41 -4.94
C SER A 453 -17.48 3.40 -5.50
N ARG A 454 -17.11 2.11 -5.44
CA ARG A 454 -17.99 1.03 -5.88
C ARG A 454 -19.16 0.81 -4.92
N TRP A 455 -19.20 1.57 -3.81
CA TRP A 455 -20.16 1.44 -2.74
C TRP A 455 -21.30 2.43 -2.90
N PRO A 456 -22.55 1.96 -3.12
CA PRO A 456 -23.71 2.81 -3.03
C PRO A 456 -23.78 3.42 -1.63
N ARG A 457 -23.90 4.75 -1.54
CA ARG A 457 -24.19 5.46 -0.27
C ARG A 457 -25.66 5.31 0.12
N VAL A 458 -26.20 4.09 0.07
CA VAL A 458 -27.61 3.85 0.38
C VAL A 458 -27.72 3.66 1.88
N HIS A 459 -28.18 4.71 2.57
CA HIS A 459 -28.50 4.69 3.99
C HIS A 459 -29.42 3.52 4.34
N GLY A 460 -29.10 2.78 5.39
CA GLY A 460 -29.89 1.66 5.88
C GLY A 460 -29.77 0.36 5.08
N SER A 461 -28.91 0.29 4.05
CA SER A 461 -28.66 -0.94 3.31
C SER A 461 -27.30 -1.55 3.68
N TRP A 462 -27.24 -2.89 3.66
CA TRP A 462 -25.99 -3.62 3.90
C TRP A 462 -25.35 -3.96 2.56
N CYS A 463 -24.04 -3.74 2.47
CA CYS A 463 -23.26 -4.09 1.29
C CYS A 463 -22.19 -5.14 1.62
N TRP A 464 -22.10 -6.19 0.80
CA TRP A 464 -21.12 -7.27 0.93
C TRP A 464 -19.73 -6.81 0.51
N ASP A 465 -18.71 -6.98 1.36
CA ASP A 465 -17.30 -6.70 1.07
C ASP A 465 -16.76 -7.66 -0.03
N PRO A 466 -16.45 -7.18 -1.25
CA PRO A 466 -15.89 -8.02 -2.30
C PRO A 466 -14.48 -8.50 -1.96
N ALA A 467 -13.87 -8.10 -0.85
CA ALA A 467 -12.61 -8.65 -0.33
C ALA A 467 -12.82 -9.76 0.73
N ALA A 468 -14.07 -10.10 1.07
CA ALA A 468 -14.39 -11.19 1.96
C ALA A 468 -14.62 -12.50 1.19
N ARG A 469 -14.07 -13.62 1.69
CA ARG A 469 -14.02 -14.92 1.01
C ARG A 469 -14.39 -16.04 1.97
N ALA A 470 -15.25 -16.96 1.53
CA ALA A 470 -15.58 -18.16 2.27
C ALA A 470 -14.70 -19.31 1.76
N VAL A 471 -13.80 -19.80 2.60
CA VAL A 471 -12.79 -20.83 2.26
C VAL A 471 -12.78 -21.92 3.32
N GLY A 472 -12.31 -23.13 2.99
CA GLY A 472 -12.29 -24.27 3.92
C GLY A 472 -10.88 -24.71 4.31
N THR A 473 -10.78 -25.43 5.43
CA THR A 473 -9.62 -26.28 5.78
C THR A 473 -10.00 -27.76 5.68
N GLU A 474 -9.03 -28.61 5.36
CA GLU A 474 -9.20 -30.07 5.27
C GLU A 474 -8.69 -30.80 6.52
N HIS A 475 -7.77 -30.19 7.26
CA HIS A 475 -7.20 -30.74 8.48
C HIS A 475 -7.57 -29.88 9.70
N LEU A 476 -6.58 -29.40 10.45
CA LEU A 476 -6.83 -28.62 11.66
C LEU A 476 -7.29 -27.21 11.30
N ALA A 477 -8.31 -26.72 12.01
CA ALA A 477 -8.75 -25.35 11.90
C ALA A 477 -7.89 -24.36 12.71
N PRO A 478 -7.89 -23.05 12.35
CA PRO A 478 -7.19 -22.01 13.11
C PRO A 478 -7.75 -21.77 14.52
N ASP A 479 -8.87 -22.38 14.89
CA ASP A 479 -9.44 -22.36 16.25
C ASP A 479 -9.18 -23.66 17.03
N GLY A 480 -8.33 -24.55 16.50
CA GLY A 480 -8.06 -25.87 17.07
C GLY A 480 -9.20 -26.89 16.90
N GLY A 481 -10.31 -26.49 16.30
CA GLY A 481 -11.46 -27.36 16.05
C GLY A 481 -11.30 -28.28 14.82
N PRO A 482 -12.34 -29.07 14.51
CA PRO A 482 -12.36 -29.93 13.32
C PRO A 482 -12.33 -29.12 12.02
N PRO A 483 -12.03 -29.75 10.87
CA PRO A 483 -12.12 -29.11 9.55
C PRO A 483 -13.44 -28.35 9.35
N GLY A 484 -13.41 -27.26 8.60
CA GLY A 484 -14.61 -26.43 8.42
C GLY A 484 -14.47 -25.31 7.40
N ARG A 485 -15.55 -24.56 7.21
CA ARG A 485 -15.58 -23.34 6.38
C ARG A 485 -15.40 -22.11 7.26
N PHE A 486 -14.63 -21.16 6.74
CA PHE A 486 -14.28 -19.91 7.39
C PHE A 486 -14.54 -18.75 6.44
N LEU A 487 -15.04 -17.67 7.00
CA LEU A 487 -15.08 -16.38 6.33
C LEU A 487 -13.80 -15.62 6.67
N VAL A 488 -13.07 -15.25 5.63
CA VAL A 488 -11.81 -14.53 5.69
C VAL A 488 -12.01 -13.16 5.04
N SER A 489 -11.61 -12.09 5.72
CA SER A 489 -11.62 -10.74 5.15
C SER A 489 -10.21 -10.29 4.83
N LEU A 490 -9.92 -10.08 3.55
CA LEU A 490 -8.62 -9.57 3.10
C LEU A 490 -8.44 -8.07 3.43
N ARG A 491 -9.53 -7.36 3.72
CA ARG A 491 -9.49 -5.96 4.16
C ARG A 491 -9.16 -5.83 5.64
N GLY A 492 -9.77 -6.66 6.47
CA GLY A 492 -9.64 -6.60 7.93
C GLY A 492 -8.57 -7.50 8.51
N GLY A 493 -8.08 -8.49 7.75
CA GLY A 493 -7.27 -9.58 8.31
C GLY A 493 -8.04 -10.44 9.31
N GLY A 494 -9.38 -10.49 9.21
CA GLY A 494 -10.24 -11.21 10.15
C GLY A 494 -10.65 -12.58 9.63
N ILE A 495 -10.76 -13.56 10.53
CA ILE A 495 -11.24 -14.92 10.23
C ILE A 495 -12.35 -15.30 11.22
N THR A 496 -13.41 -15.92 10.72
CA THR A 496 -14.45 -16.50 11.59
C THR A 496 -15.02 -17.79 11.00
N ARG A 497 -15.25 -18.79 11.85
CA ARG A 497 -15.85 -20.06 11.44
C ARG A 497 -17.31 -19.85 11.05
N LEU A 498 -17.74 -20.49 9.96
CA LEU A 498 -19.12 -20.49 9.51
C LEU A 498 -19.80 -21.82 9.87
N SER A 499 -21.04 -21.73 10.37
CA SER A 499 -21.92 -22.90 10.41
C SER A 499 -22.28 -23.35 8.97
N GLY A 500 -22.66 -24.61 8.77
CA GLY A 500 -23.02 -25.12 7.44
C GLY A 500 -24.15 -24.31 6.76
N HIS A 501 -25.16 -23.89 7.51
CA HIS A 501 -26.20 -23.03 6.97
C HIS A 501 -25.69 -21.60 6.70
N THR A 502 -24.87 -21.05 7.60
CA THR A 502 -24.29 -19.71 7.41
C THR A 502 -23.44 -19.65 6.16
N ALA A 503 -22.64 -20.69 5.88
CA ALA A 503 -21.82 -20.79 4.69
C ALA A 503 -22.64 -20.66 3.39
N ALA A 504 -23.75 -21.40 3.27
CA ALA A 504 -24.63 -21.32 2.11
C ALA A 504 -25.31 -19.95 1.95
N VAL A 505 -25.54 -19.22 3.04
CA VAL A 505 -26.02 -17.82 2.98
C VAL A 505 -24.91 -16.90 2.48
N VAL A 506 -23.71 -17.00 3.04
CA VAL A 506 -22.54 -16.20 2.66
C VAL A 506 -22.19 -16.38 1.19
N ASP A 507 -22.18 -17.61 0.68
CA ASP A 507 -21.91 -17.89 -0.74
C ASP A 507 -22.94 -17.20 -1.64
N ARG A 508 -24.22 -17.17 -1.25
CA ARG A 508 -25.26 -16.43 -1.99
C ARG A 508 -25.11 -14.91 -1.87
N LEU A 509 -24.67 -14.39 -0.74
CA LEU A 509 -24.42 -12.95 -0.56
C LEU A 509 -23.28 -12.46 -1.46
N ARG A 510 -22.18 -13.22 -1.54
CA ARG A 510 -21.03 -12.94 -2.42
C ARG A 510 -21.46 -12.77 -3.88
N HIS A 511 -22.28 -13.68 -4.40
CA HIS A 511 -22.73 -13.64 -5.80
C HIS A 511 -23.95 -12.73 -6.03
N GLY A 512 -24.63 -12.30 -4.95
CA GLY A 512 -25.91 -11.61 -5.03
C GLY A 512 -25.82 -10.11 -5.32
N GLY A 513 -24.65 -9.47 -5.15
CA GLY A 513 -24.47 -8.03 -5.37
C GLY A 513 -25.56 -7.18 -4.67
N ALA A 514 -26.25 -6.32 -5.43
CA ALA A 514 -27.35 -5.48 -4.92
C ALA A 514 -28.54 -6.29 -4.35
N ARG A 515 -28.69 -7.57 -4.69
CA ARG A 515 -29.73 -8.46 -4.16
C ARG A 515 -29.36 -9.05 -2.79
N ALA A 516 -28.15 -8.80 -2.28
CA ALA A 516 -27.71 -9.26 -0.96
C ALA A 516 -28.63 -8.75 0.16
N SER A 517 -29.05 -7.48 0.10
CA SER A 517 -29.99 -6.90 1.06
C SER A 517 -31.36 -7.61 1.06
N ALA A 518 -31.88 -7.98 -0.12
CA ALA A 518 -33.12 -8.75 -0.22
C ALA A 518 -32.98 -10.17 0.35
N LEU A 519 -31.80 -10.80 0.21
CA LEU A 519 -31.52 -12.11 0.77
C LEU A 519 -31.44 -12.07 2.30
N LEU A 520 -30.79 -11.04 2.87
CA LEU A 520 -30.78 -10.80 4.30
C LEU A 520 -32.19 -10.49 4.85
N GLY A 521 -33.01 -9.76 4.08
CA GLY A 521 -34.39 -9.45 4.44
C GLY A 521 -35.30 -10.69 4.59
N ARG A 522 -34.96 -11.82 3.97
CA ARG A 522 -35.71 -13.09 4.06
C ARG A 522 -35.36 -13.93 5.29
N LEU A 523 -34.30 -13.57 6.02
CA LEU A 523 -33.91 -14.28 7.25
C LEU A 523 -34.77 -13.83 8.43
N ALA A 524 -35.06 -14.76 9.34
CA ALA A 524 -35.70 -14.43 10.62
C ALA A 524 -34.87 -13.36 11.38
N PRO A 525 -35.50 -12.38 12.07
CA PRO A 525 -34.80 -11.23 12.65
C PRO A 525 -33.59 -11.60 13.52
N ALA A 526 -33.75 -12.52 14.47
CA ALA A 526 -32.66 -12.97 15.34
C ALA A 526 -31.50 -13.61 14.57
N ARG A 527 -31.81 -14.38 13.52
CA ARG A 527 -30.80 -15.01 12.67
C ARG A 527 -30.07 -13.99 11.80
N ARG A 528 -30.79 -13.00 11.28
CA ARG A 528 -30.22 -11.88 10.54
C ARG A 528 -29.27 -11.09 11.42
N GLU A 529 -29.67 -10.77 12.65
CA GLU A 529 -28.84 -10.03 13.60
C GLU A 529 -27.58 -10.81 13.98
N GLU A 530 -27.68 -12.09 14.33
CA GLU A 530 -26.53 -12.95 14.60
C GLU A 530 -25.56 -12.99 13.41
N LEU A 531 -26.10 -13.20 12.20
CA LEU A 531 -25.29 -13.21 10.98
C LEU A 531 -24.59 -11.88 10.77
N LEU A 532 -25.31 -10.75 10.86
CA LEU A 532 -24.72 -9.43 10.70
C LEU A 532 -23.65 -9.15 11.77
N ARG A 533 -23.83 -9.63 13.00
CA ARG A 533 -22.82 -9.54 14.05
C ARG A 533 -21.57 -10.36 13.71
N GLN A 534 -21.75 -11.56 13.15
CA GLN A 534 -20.64 -12.39 12.66
C GLN A 534 -19.90 -11.75 11.49
N LEU A 535 -20.64 -11.29 10.47
CA LEU A 535 -20.07 -10.63 9.29
C LEU A 535 -19.40 -9.30 9.67
N GLY A 536 -19.96 -8.56 10.62
CA GLY A 536 -19.41 -7.31 11.13
C GLY A 536 -18.09 -7.51 11.87
N ARG A 537 -17.97 -8.57 12.70
CA ARG A 537 -16.72 -8.93 13.40
C ARG A 537 -15.54 -9.12 12.46
N VAL A 538 -15.76 -9.75 11.32
CA VAL A 538 -14.72 -9.93 10.29
C VAL A 538 -14.77 -8.88 9.18
N ARG A 539 -15.64 -7.88 9.29
CA ARG A 539 -15.77 -6.77 8.33
C ARG A 539 -16.11 -7.23 6.91
N ALA A 540 -16.91 -8.29 6.78
CA ALA A 540 -17.38 -8.80 5.49
C ALA A 540 -18.64 -8.10 4.98
N VAL A 541 -19.26 -7.25 5.80
CA VAL A 541 -20.36 -6.37 5.42
C VAL A 541 -20.15 -4.98 6.00
N ARG A 542 -20.69 -3.96 5.33
CA ARG A 542 -20.82 -2.61 5.90
C ARG A 542 -22.29 -2.30 6.09
N SER A 543 -22.63 -1.69 7.21
CA SER A 543 -23.88 -0.96 7.34
C SER A 543 -23.73 0.39 6.62
N GLY A 544 -24.61 0.69 5.67
CA GLY A 544 -24.82 2.07 5.24
C GLY A 544 -25.38 2.82 6.46
N GLY A 545 -24.54 3.59 7.13
CA GLY A 545 -24.70 4.00 8.53
C GLY A 545 -26.15 4.24 8.98
N GLU A 546 -26.53 3.58 10.08
CA GLU A 546 -27.57 4.09 10.95
C GLU A 546 -27.07 5.41 11.54
N ALA A 547 -27.93 6.43 11.59
CA ALA A 547 -27.65 7.61 12.38
C ALA A 547 -27.53 7.15 13.83
N ALA A 548 -26.31 7.15 14.37
CA ALA A 548 -26.08 7.11 15.81
C ALA A 548 -26.52 8.43 16.44
#